data_AF-A0A971LG30-F1
#
_entry.id   AF-A0A971LG30-F1
#
_cell.length_a   1.000
_cell.length_b   1.000
_cell.length_c   1.000
_cell.angle_alpha   90.00
_cell.angle_beta   90.00
_cell.angle_gamma   90.00
#
_symmetry.space_group_name_H-M   'P 1'
#
loop_
_entity.id
_entity.type
_entity.pdbx_description
1 polymer ?
#
loop_
_entity_poly.entity_id
_entity_poly.type
_entity_poly.pdbx_seq_one_letter_code
_entity_poly.pdbx_strand_id
1 'polypeptide(L)'
;MDFKLKNHRLLIIGTLLYFALAFINIYFAMLAMACMITPFILLIRDKRKTWCQGYCPRASLFTEVGKSPFARGHKTPKSFIKGNVKWYVLVYFSLNLLIMLGTTIRVAAGAMEPMNYPRFLLFFAFNGELPQLIPTASGLQWLSHLSYRFFSMMMTTSVIGLLMSLFYKPRTWCTICPVATMSDVALKGIKFTGSDTTGK
;
A
#
# COMPACT_ATOMS: atom_id res chain seq x y z
N MET A 1 -13.95 -22.29 2.36
CA MET A 1 -12.60 -22.67 1.88
C MET A 1 -11.59 -21.96 2.77
N ASP A 2 -11.00 -22.68 3.72
CA ASP A 2 -9.91 -22.20 4.57
C ASP A 2 -8.69 -21.86 3.70
N PHE A 3 -8.56 -20.57 3.37
CA PHE A 3 -7.35 -20.00 2.79
C PHE A 3 -6.27 -20.00 3.89
N LYS A 4 -5.64 -21.16 4.07
CA LYS A 4 -4.54 -21.41 5.02
C LYS A 4 -3.33 -21.94 4.24
N LEU A 5 -2.65 -21.05 3.52
CA LEU A 5 -1.22 -21.19 3.20
C LEU A 5 -0.53 -19.93 3.78
N LYS A 6 0.11 -19.94 4.97
CA LYS A 6 1.10 -20.83 5.63
C LYS A 6 2.57 -20.54 5.32
N ASN A 7 2.92 -19.50 4.56
CA ASN A 7 4.35 -19.07 4.49
C ASN A 7 4.51 -17.56 4.66
N HIS A 8 4.65 -17.10 5.91
CA HIS A 8 5.13 -15.75 6.23
C HIS A 8 6.42 -15.40 5.47
N ARG A 9 7.30 -16.39 5.25
CA ARG A 9 8.52 -16.25 4.44
C ARG A 9 8.25 -15.96 2.97
N LEU A 10 7.27 -16.61 2.34
CA LEU A 10 6.94 -16.41 0.92
C LEU A 10 6.39 -15.00 0.67
N LEU A 11 5.56 -14.50 1.58
CA LEU A 11 4.98 -13.15 1.50
C LEU A 11 6.06 -12.06 1.66
N ILE A 12 7.05 -12.30 2.52
CA ILE A 12 8.21 -11.41 2.70
C ILE A 12 9.10 -11.44 1.47
N ILE A 13 9.41 -12.65 0.96
CA ILE A 13 10.18 -12.83 -0.27
C ILE A 13 9.49 -12.09 -1.42
N GLY A 14 8.17 -12.18 -1.55
CA GLY A 14 7.41 -11.43 -2.57
C GLY A 14 7.55 -9.91 -2.44
N THR A 15 7.60 -9.36 -1.23
CA THR A 15 7.80 -7.91 -1.02
C THR A 15 9.23 -7.49 -1.34
N LEU A 16 10.23 -8.24 -0.87
CA LEU A 16 11.64 -7.95 -1.13
C LEU A 16 11.97 -8.10 -2.62
N LEU A 17 11.43 -9.14 -3.26
CA LEU A 17 11.54 -9.36 -4.69
C LEU A 17 10.87 -8.22 -5.46
N TYR A 18 9.67 -7.79 -5.07
CA TYR A 18 9.02 -6.63 -5.70
C TYR A 18 9.89 -5.37 -5.64
N PHE A 19 10.48 -5.06 -4.47
CA PHE A 19 11.39 -3.91 -4.37
C PHE A 19 12.65 -4.10 -5.21
N ALA A 20 13.26 -5.29 -5.21
CA ALA A 20 14.44 -5.58 -6.03
C ALA A 20 14.15 -5.47 -7.53
N LEU A 21 13.01 -5.99 -8.00
CA LEU A 21 12.57 -5.88 -9.39
C LEU A 21 12.30 -4.44 -9.80
N ALA A 22 11.71 -3.63 -8.92
CA ALA A 22 11.47 -2.22 -9.20
C ALA A 22 12.77 -1.41 -9.31
N PHE A 23 13.84 -1.82 -8.63
CA PHE A 23 15.18 -1.25 -8.82
C PHE A 23 15.83 -1.68 -10.15
N ILE A 24 15.55 -2.90 -10.63
CA ILE A 24 16.10 -3.42 -11.89
C ILE A 24 15.36 -2.82 -13.10
N ASN A 25 14.02 -2.74 -13.04
CA ASN A 25 13.21 -2.18 -14.12
C ASN A 25 11.86 -1.65 -13.60
N ILE A 26 11.60 -0.38 -13.89
CA ILE A 26 10.43 0.36 -13.40
C ILE A 26 9.09 -0.20 -13.93
N TYR A 27 9.07 -0.91 -15.05
CA TYR A 27 7.85 -1.50 -15.62
C TYR A 27 7.25 -2.62 -14.74
N PHE A 28 8.07 -3.32 -13.96
CA PHE A 28 7.57 -4.33 -13.02
C PHE A 28 6.76 -3.74 -11.87
N ALA A 29 6.80 -2.42 -11.67
CA ALA A 29 5.96 -1.74 -10.68
C ALA A 29 4.45 -1.91 -10.95
N MET A 30 4.06 -2.32 -12.17
CA MET A 30 2.68 -2.67 -12.52
C MET A 30 2.08 -3.80 -11.67
N LEU A 31 2.92 -4.67 -11.09
CA LEU A 31 2.48 -5.68 -10.12
C LEU A 31 1.85 -5.04 -8.86
N ALA A 32 2.14 -3.77 -8.57
CA ALA A 32 1.50 -3.02 -7.49
C ALA A 32 -0.01 -2.85 -7.68
N MET A 33 -0.49 -2.78 -8.94
CA MET A 33 -1.92 -2.74 -9.20
C MET A 33 -2.59 -4.03 -8.73
N ALA A 34 -2.00 -5.19 -9.03
CA ALA A 34 -2.50 -6.47 -8.52
C ALA A 34 -2.56 -6.45 -6.98
N CYS A 35 -1.50 -5.97 -6.32
CA CYS A 35 -1.45 -5.89 -4.85
C CYS A 35 -2.51 -4.96 -4.24
N MET A 36 -2.82 -3.83 -4.89
CA MET A 36 -3.87 -2.90 -4.43
C MET A 36 -5.28 -3.38 -4.75
N ILE A 37 -5.47 -4.15 -5.83
CA ILE A 37 -6.78 -4.70 -6.22
C ILE A 37 -7.14 -5.94 -5.38
N THR A 38 -6.15 -6.77 -5.03
CA THR A 38 -6.35 -8.01 -4.27
C THR A 38 -7.15 -7.84 -2.97
N PRO A 39 -6.88 -6.85 -2.08
CA PRO A 39 -7.70 -6.65 -0.89
C PRO A 39 -9.18 -6.41 -1.20
N PHE A 40 -9.51 -5.71 -2.29
CA PHE A 40 -10.90 -5.44 -2.67
C PHE A 40 -11.58 -6.70 -3.21
N ILE A 41 -10.89 -7.48 -4.06
CA ILE A 41 -11.42 -8.76 -4.56
C ILE A 41 -11.72 -9.72 -3.40
N LEU A 42 -10.78 -9.88 -2.46
CA LEU A 42 -10.97 -10.74 -1.29
C LEU A 42 -12.07 -10.21 -0.37
N LEU A 43 -12.20 -8.88 -0.23
CA LEU A 43 -13.25 -8.28 0.58
C LEU A 43 -14.66 -8.58 0.02
N ILE A 44 -14.82 -8.52 -1.31
CA ILE A 44 -16.09 -8.83 -1.97
C ILE A 44 -16.43 -10.32 -1.82
N ARG A 45 -15.44 -11.22 -1.95
CA ARG A 45 -15.66 -12.67 -1.88
C ARG A 45 -15.87 -13.19 -0.46
N ASP A 46 -15.00 -12.83 0.48
CA ASP A 46 -15.02 -13.40 1.83
C ASP A 46 -15.88 -12.62 2.82
N LYS A 47 -16.25 -11.37 2.50
CA LYS A 47 -16.93 -10.43 3.42
C LYS A 47 -16.24 -10.35 4.80
N ARG A 48 -14.94 -10.61 4.85
CA ARG A 48 -14.09 -10.57 6.05
C ARG A 48 -12.74 -9.94 5.73
N LYS A 49 -12.01 -9.53 6.78
CA LYS A 49 -10.71 -8.87 6.66
C LYS A 49 -9.56 -9.84 6.37
N THR A 50 -9.77 -10.81 5.49
CA THR A 50 -8.81 -11.90 5.18
C THR A 50 -7.45 -11.34 4.76
N TRP A 51 -7.44 -10.27 3.96
CA TRP A 51 -6.22 -9.59 3.54
C TRP A 51 -5.38 -9.05 4.71
N CYS A 52 -6.01 -8.27 5.59
CA CYS A 52 -5.31 -7.64 6.71
C CYS A 52 -4.93 -8.64 7.81
N GLN A 53 -5.65 -9.76 7.93
CA GLN A 53 -5.41 -10.76 8.97
C GLN A 53 -4.28 -11.74 8.62
N GLY A 54 -4.12 -12.13 7.35
CA GLY A 54 -3.17 -13.17 6.96
C GLY A 54 -2.39 -12.98 5.66
N TYR A 55 -2.89 -12.19 4.70
CA TYR A 55 -2.31 -12.14 3.34
C TYR A 55 -1.49 -10.90 3.04
N CYS A 56 -1.59 -9.83 3.85
CA CYS A 56 -0.86 -8.60 3.63
C CYS A 56 0.67 -8.85 3.76
N PRO A 57 1.44 -8.79 2.67
CA PRO A 57 2.83 -9.23 2.69
C PRO A 57 3.71 -8.27 3.50
N ARG A 58 3.31 -7.00 3.53
CA ARG A 58 3.89 -5.96 4.37
C ARG A 58 3.61 -6.14 5.88
N ALA A 59 2.41 -6.59 6.26
CA ALA A 59 2.12 -6.87 7.67
C ALA A 59 2.97 -8.03 8.19
N SER A 60 3.27 -9.00 7.31
CA SER A 60 4.21 -10.09 7.59
C SER A 60 5.64 -9.55 7.76
N LEU A 61 6.09 -8.65 6.87
CA LEU A 61 7.39 -7.98 6.98
C LEU A 61 7.57 -7.28 8.34
N PHE A 62 6.57 -6.50 8.77
CA PHE A 62 6.64 -5.77 10.04
C PHE A 62 6.61 -6.69 11.26
N THR A 63 5.86 -7.80 11.15
CA THR A 63 5.80 -8.78 12.24
C THR A 63 7.15 -9.46 12.45
N GLU A 64 7.92 -9.73 11.39
CA GLU A 64 9.28 -10.29 11.54
C GLU A 64 10.31 -9.23 11.95
N VAL A 65 10.25 -8.02 11.38
CA VAL A 65 11.15 -6.92 11.77
C VAL A 65 10.93 -6.50 13.22
N GLY A 66 9.70 -6.54 13.73
CA GLY A 66 9.38 -6.26 15.13
C GLY A 66 9.85 -7.34 16.12
N LYS A 67 10.35 -8.49 15.67
CA LYS A 67 11.03 -9.50 16.51
C LYS A 67 12.54 -9.26 16.61
N SER A 68 13.09 -8.34 15.81
CA SER A 68 14.50 -7.97 15.84
C SER A 68 14.86 -7.32 17.19
N PRO A 69 16.09 -7.51 17.71
CA PRO A 69 16.55 -6.89 18.96
C PRO A 69 16.49 -5.35 18.96
N PHE A 70 16.32 -4.72 17.80
CA PHE A 70 16.19 -3.26 17.67
C PHE A 70 14.77 -2.74 17.99
N ALA A 71 13.76 -3.61 18.09
CA ALA A 71 12.39 -3.19 18.32
C ALA A 71 12.15 -2.82 19.80
N ARG A 72 11.80 -1.56 20.09
CA ARG A 72 11.64 -1.04 21.46
C ARG A 72 10.33 -1.43 22.16
N GLY A 73 9.47 -2.20 21.51
CA GLY A 73 8.29 -2.82 22.14
C GLY A 73 7.30 -1.86 22.81
N HIS A 74 7.37 -0.54 22.57
CA HIS A 74 6.50 0.41 23.25
C HIS A 74 5.03 0.11 22.97
N LYS A 75 4.19 0.23 24.00
CA LYS A 75 2.74 0.07 23.89
C LYS A 75 2.23 1.08 22.86
N THR A 76 1.35 0.62 21.97
CA THR A 76 0.73 1.47 20.95
C THR A 76 -0.06 2.59 21.63
N PRO A 77 0.27 3.87 21.40
CA PRO A 77 -0.47 4.98 21.96
C PRO A 77 -1.95 4.91 21.55
N LYS A 78 -2.84 5.06 22.54
CA LYS A 78 -4.31 4.95 22.34
C LYS A 78 -4.83 5.96 21.30
N SER A 79 -4.16 7.10 21.08
CA SER A 79 -4.48 8.07 20.04
C SER A 79 -4.43 7.52 18.62
N PHE A 80 -3.60 6.53 18.32
CA PHE A 80 -3.53 5.94 16.98
C PHE A 80 -4.64 4.90 16.72
N ILE A 81 -5.22 4.34 17.79
CA ILE A 81 -6.28 3.33 17.71
C ILE A 81 -7.68 3.97 17.82
N LYS A 82 -7.83 4.98 18.70
CA LYS A 82 -9.10 5.69 18.94
C LYS A 82 -9.19 7.07 18.28
N GLY A 83 -8.07 7.65 17.85
CA GLY A 83 -8.06 9.01 17.31
C GLY A 83 -8.42 9.09 15.83
N ASN A 84 -8.59 10.34 15.36
CA ASN A 84 -8.95 10.67 13.97
C ASN A 84 -7.80 10.45 12.97
N VAL A 85 -6.63 9.98 13.42
CA VAL A 85 -5.43 9.77 12.60
C VAL A 85 -5.70 8.83 11.41
N LYS A 86 -6.51 7.79 11.59
CA LYS A 86 -6.90 6.89 10.48
C LYS A 86 -7.66 7.60 9.36
N TRP A 87 -8.47 8.61 9.69
CA TRP A 87 -9.19 9.42 8.71
C TRP A 87 -8.27 10.39 7.98
N TYR A 88 -7.33 11.04 8.68
CA TYR A 88 -6.32 11.88 8.04
C TYR A 88 -5.44 11.08 7.07
N VAL A 89 -4.99 9.89 7.46
CA VAL A 89 -4.19 9.00 6.60
C VAL A 89 -5.02 8.49 5.40
N LEU A 90 -6.31 8.19 5.62
CA LEU A 90 -7.20 7.81 4.53
C LEU A 90 -7.40 8.97 3.53
N VAL A 91 -7.71 10.18 3.99
CA VAL A 91 -7.88 11.36 3.14
C VAL A 91 -6.60 11.67 2.37
N TYR A 92 -5.44 11.62 3.03
CA TYR A 92 -4.14 11.81 2.40
C TYR A 92 -3.90 10.79 1.28
N PHE A 93 -4.17 9.50 1.53
CA PHE A 93 -4.01 8.44 0.53
C PHE A 93 -5.00 8.58 -0.64
N SER A 94 -6.26 8.89 -0.35
CA SER A 94 -7.28 9.12 -1.38
C SER A 94 -6.95 10.33 -2.25
N LEU A 95 -6.52 11.45 -1.66
CA LEU A 95 -6.06 12.62 -2.41
C LEU A 95 -4.86 12.26 -3.29
N ASN A 96 -3.91 11.47 -2.77
CA ASN A 96 -2.76 11.03 -3.54
C ASN A 96 -3.15 10.17 -4.74
N LEU A 97 -4.08 9.22 -4.55
CA LEU A 97 -4.59 8.37 -5.62
C LEU A 97 -5.32 9.20 -6.69
N LEU A 98 -6.12 10.20 -6.30
CA LEU A 98 -6.79 11.11 -7.23
C LEU A 98 -5.79 11.94 -8.04
N ILE A 99 -4.76 12.51 -7.39
CA ILE A 99 -3.71 13.26 -8.07
C ILE A 99 -2.92 12.34 -9.01
N MET A 100 -2.63 11.10 -8.61
CA MET A 100 -1.99 10.08 -9.45
C MET A 100 -2.81 9.81 -10.70
N LEU A 101 -4.07 9.40 -10.55
CA LEU A 101 -4.95 9.08 -11.68
C LEU A 101 -5.13 10.30 -12.60
N GLY A 102 -5.39 11.49 -12.05
CA GLY A 102 -5.57 12.71 -12.83
C GLY A 102 -4.32 13.08 -13.65
N THR A 103 -3.13 12.94 -13.07
CA THR A 103 -1.89 13.23 -13.79
C THR A 103 -1.53 12.15 -14.82
N THR A 104 -1.82 10.87 -14.54
CA THR A 104 -1.62 9.79 -15.52
C THR A 104 -2.56 9.95 -16.71
N ILE A 105 -3.82 10.34 -16.48
CA ILE A 105 -4.77 10.66 -17.56
C ILE A 105 -4.27 11.84 -18.39
N ARG A 106 -3.72 12.90 -17.75
CA ARG A 106 -3.16 14.06 -18.46
C ARG A 106 -1.93 13.71 -19.30
N VAL A 107 -1.04 12.86 -18.80
CA VAL A 107 0.11 12.35 -19.56
C VAL A 107 -0.35 11.43 -20.71
N ALA A 108 -1.36 10.59 -20.47
CA ALA A 108 -1.95 9.75 -21.52
C ALA A 108 -2.65 10.57 -22.62
N ALA A 109 -3.23 11.72 -22.27
CA ALA A 109 -3.79 12.70 -23.20
C ALA A 109 -2.72 13.56 -23.91
N GLY A 110 -1.43 13.33 -23.66
CA GLY A 110 -0.33 14.10 -24.25
C GLY A 110 -0.19 15.53 -23.71
N ALA A 111 -0.89 15.88 -22.64
CA ALA A 111 -0.92 17.24 -22.10
C ALA A 111 0.29 17.56 -21.17
N MET A 112 1.11 16.57 -20.81
CA MET A 112 2.26 16.72 -19.90
C MET A 112 3.36 15.69 -20.18
N GLU A 113 4.62 16.10 -20.05
CA GLU A 113 5.78 15.20 -20.12
C GLU A 113 5.83 14.23 -18.92
N PRO A 114 6.33 13.00 -19.13
CA PRO A 114 6.44 12.00 -18.07
C PRO A 114 7.49 12.39 -17.03
N MET A 115 7.08 12.36 -15.77
CA MET A 115 7.96 12.61 -14.64
C MET A 115 8.75 11.35 -14.25
N ASN A 116 10.08 11.40 -14.40
CA ASN A 116 10.98 10.25 -14.18
C ASN A 116 11.63 10.19 -12.78
N TYR A 117 11.08 10.89 -11.78
CA TYR A 117 11.66 10.92 -10.42
C TYR A 117 10.66 10.52 -9.32
N PRO A 118 11.10 9.78 -8.28
CA PRO A 118 10.25 9.42 -7.14
C PRO A 118 10.06 10.61 -6.17
N ARG A 119 8.84 10.75 -5.62
CA ARG A 119 8.48 11.80 -4.63
C ARG A 119 8.08 11.22 -3.28
N PHE A 120 8.91 11.37 -2.26
CA PHE A 120 8.57 10.94 -0.92
C PHE A 120 7.44 11.78 -0.32
N LEU A 121 6.31 11.14 0.02
CA LEU A 121 5.14 11.75 0.68
C LEU A 121 4.63 13.04 -0.01
N LEU A 122 4.76 13.13 -1.34
CA LEU A 122 4.42 14.32 -2.14
C LEU A 122 5.33 15.56 -1.88
N PHE A 123 6.00 15.66 -0.73
CA PHE A 123 6.79 16.82 -0.28
C PHE A 123 8.28 16.74 -0.61
N PHE A 124 8.90 15.56 -0.52
CA PHE A 124 10.33 15.40 -0.76
C PHE A 124 10.55 14.82 -2.16
N ALA A 125 10.75 15.68 -3.16
CA ALA A 125 11.27 15.23 -4.46
C ALA A 125 12.74 14.84 -4.24
N PHE A 126 13.05 13.55 -4.30
CA PHE A 126 14.44 13.13 -4.29
C PHE A 126 14.99 13.41 -5.68
N ASN A 127 15.84 14.44 -5.81
CA ASN A 127 16.49 14.82 -7.07
C ASN A 127 17.57 13.83 -7.55
N GLY A 128 17.59 12.61 -6.99
CA GLY A 128 18.44 11.55 -7.49
C GLY A 128 17.80 10.94 -8.72
N GLU A 129 18.39 11.16 -9.89
CA GLU A 129 18.14 10.34 -11.07
C GLU A 129 18.36 8.88 -10.67
N LEU A 130 17.29 8.09 -10.62
CA LEU A 130 17.41 6.68 -10.28
C LEU A 130 18.22 6.03 -11.41
N PRO A 131 19.36 5.36 -11.14
CA PRO A 131 20.14 4.72 -12.18
C PRO A 131 19.33 3.55 -12.75
N GLN A 132 18.60 3.82 -13.83
CA GLN A 132 17.86 2.81 -14.57
C GLN A 132 18.88 1.96 -15.33
N LEU A 133 19.01 0.68 -14.98
CA LEU A 133 19.93 -0.26 -15.62
C LEU A 133 19.52 -0.62 -17.06
N ILE A 134 18.31 -0.23 -17.50
CA ILE A 134 17.79 -0.45 -18.85
C ILE A 134 17.08 0.85 -19.30
N PRO A 135 17.52 1.51 -20.39
CA PRO A 135 16.81 2.67 -20.94
C PRO A 135 15.42 2.25 -21.41
N THR A 136 14.40 2.94 -20.91
CA THR A 136 13.00 2.65 -21.19
C THR A 136 12.65 3.02 -22.63
N ALA A 137 12.07 2.07 -23.38
CA ALA A 137 11.60 2.33 -24.73
C ALA A 137 10.50 3.41 -24.71
N SER A 138 10.68 4.43 -25.55
CA SER A 138 9.91 5.68 -25.67
C SER A 138 8.43 5.54 -26.05
N GLY A 139 7.86 4.33 -26.03
CA GLY A 139 6.50 4.05 -26.50
C GLY A 139 5.37 4.21 -25.48
N LEU A 140 5.63 4.12 -24.16
CA LEU A 140 4.59 4.23 -23.13
C LEU A 140 4.99 5.21 -22.00
N GLN A 141 4.96 6.50 -22.31
CA GLN A 141 5.27 7.60 -21.37
C GLN A 141 4.32 7.65 -20.17
N TRP A 142 3.04 7.30 -20.36
CA TRP A 142 2.06 7.23 -19.27
C TRP A 142 2.36 6.09 -18.29
N LEU A 143 2.93 4.98 -18.80
CA LEU A 143 3.22 3.79 -18.02
C LEU A 143 4.43 4.02 -17.10
N SER A 144 5.50 4.64 -17.61
CA SER A 144 6.66 5.01 -16.79
C SER A 144 6.27 5.98 -15.68
N HIS A 145 5.50 7.02 -16.01
CA HIS A 145 4.99 7.99 -15.03
C HIS A 145 4.12 7.31 -13.95
N LEU A 146 3.23 6.40 -14.34
CA LEU A 146 2.39 5.65 -13.41
C LEU A 146 3.24 4.78 -12.46
N SER A 147 4.21 4.07 -13.01
CA SER A 147 5.11 3.19 -12.25
C SER A 147 5.94 3.94 -11.21
N TYR A 148 6.53 5.09 -11.55
CA TYR A 148 7.29 5.92 -10.61
C TYR A 148 6.43 6.39 -9.43
N ARG A 149 5.17 6.75 -9.68
CA ARG A 149 4.23 7.17 -8.63
C ARG A 149 3.84 6.03 -7.70
N PHE A 150 3.53 4.86 -8.25
CA PHE A 150 3.21 3.68 -7.44
C PHE A 150 4.40 3.23 -6.59
N PHE A 151 5.59 3.17 -7.18
CA PHE A 151 6.81 2.81 -6.46
C PHE A 151 7.05 3.76 -5.28
N SER A 152 6.92 5.06 -5.51
CA SER A 152 7.12 6.07 -4.48
C SER A 152 6.11 5.97 -3.33
N MET A 153 4.83 5.71 -3.63
CA MET A 153 3.80 5.45 -2.61
C MET A 153 4.08 4.17 -1.80
N MET A 154 4.48 3.10 -2.47
CA MET A 154 4.79 1.84 -1.78
C MET A 154 6.05 1.95 -0.92
N MET A 155 7.09 2.61 -1.41
CA MET A 155 8.33 2.85 -0.67
C MET A 155 8.06 3.73 0.56
N THR A 156 7.46 4.90 0.38
CA THR A 156 7.17 5.84 1.48
C THR A 156 6.37 5.19 2.58
N THR A 157 5.26 4.56 2.21
CA THR A 157 4.42 3.92 3.20
C THR A 157 5.21 2.81 3.88
N SER A 158 5.94 1.95 3.15
CA SER A 158 6.72 0.85 3.74
C SER A 158 7.79 1.32 4.71
N VAL A 159 8.52 2.40 4.40
CA VAL A 159 9.50 3.03 5.29
C VAL A 159 8.82 3.51 6.57
N ILE A 160 7.72 4.25 6.48
CA ILE A 160 6.98 4.74 7.66
C ILE A 160 6.46 3.56 8.49
N GLY A 161 5.98 2.50 7.85
CA GLY A 161 5.51 1.31 8.54
C GLY A 161 6.63 0.52 9.22
N LEU A 162 7.82 0.44 8.60
CA LEU A 162 9.01 -0.14 9.22
C LEU A 162 9.43 0.67 10.45
N LEU A 163 9.53 2.00 10.32
CA LEU A 163 9.83 2.89 11.44
C LEU A 163 8.82 2.68 12.57
N MET A 164 7.53 2.74 12.28
CA MET A 164 6.46 2.48 13.27
C MET A 164 6.57 1.09 13.91
N SER A 165 6.97 0.07 13.16
CA SER A 165 7.14 -1.29 13.67
C SER A 165 8.39 -1.47 14.55
N LEU A 166 9.39 -0.61 14.42
CA LEU A 166 10.58 -0.61 15.28
C LEU A 166 10.32 0.14 16.60
N PHE A 167 9.55 1.22 16.56
CA PHE A 167 9.22 2.00 17.76
C PHE A 167 8.04 1.40 18.55
N TYR A 168 7.01 0.91 17.87
CA TYR A 168 5.76 0.41 18.48
C TYR A 168 5.51 -1.07 18.18
N LYS A 169 4.38 -1.63 18.63
CA LYS A 169 4.02 -3.03 18.37
C LYS A 169 4.02 -3.37 16.86
N PRO A 170 4.36 -4.62 16.49
CA PRO A 170 4.55 -5.09 15.10
C PRO A 170 3.35 -5.02 14.14
N ARG A 171 2.21 -4.40 14.51
CA ARG A 171 1.03 -4.19 13.65
C ARG A 171 0.38 -2.83 13.82
N THR A 172 1.09 -1.87 14.41
CA THR A 172 0.57 -0.50 14.62
C THR A 172 0.18 0.14 13.29
N TRP A 173 1.01 0.02 12.27
CA TRP A 173 0.68 0.55 10.95
C TRP A 173 -0.62 -0.05 10.37
N CYS A 174 -0.89 -1.33 10.61
CA CYS A 174 -2.08 -2.00 10.11
C CYS A 174 -3.39 -1.42 10.67
N THR A 175 -3.37 -0.79 11.86
CA THR A 175 -4.57 -0.18 12.46
C THR A 175 -4.94 1.17 11.84
N ILE A 176 -3.97 1.88 11.28
CA ILE A 176 -4.17 3.21 10.64
C ILE A 176 -4.13 3.08 9.11
N CYS A 177 -3.77 1.90 8.59
CA CYS A 177 -3.65 1.65 7.16
C CYS A 177 -4.93 2.04 6.41
N PRO A 178 -4.82 2.76 5.28
CA PRO A 178 -5.99 3.19 4.50
C PRO A 178 -6.81 1.98 4.01
N VAL A 179 -6.15 0.88 3.62
CA VAL A 179 -6.82 -0.36 3.16
C VAL A 179 -7.65 -1.00 4.29
N ALA A 180 -7.12 -1.02 5.51
CA ALA A 180 -7.85 -1.57 6.66
C ALA A 180 -9.08 -0.70 6.98
N THR A 181 -8.92 0.63 6.94
CA THR A 181 -10.00 1.60 7.18
C THR A 181 -11.08 1.52 6.10
N MET A 182 -10.71 1.44 4.82
CA MET A 182 -11.65 1.24 3.71
C MET A 182 -12.40 -0.09 3.84
N SER A 183 -11.68 -1.16 4.20
CA SER A 183 -12.30 -2.47 4.42
C SER A 183 -13.30 -2.43 5.58
N ASP A 184 -13.00 -1.68 6.64
CA ASP A 184 -13.93 -1.47 7.76
C ASP A 184 -15.20 -0.71 7.36
N VAL A 185 -15.06 0.36 6.57
CA VAL A 185 -16.20 1.13 6.06
C VAL A 185 -17.06 0.27 5.13
N ALA A 186 -16.43 -0.47 4.21
CA ALA A 186 -17.13 -1.34 3.27
C ALA A 186 -17.88 -2.48 3.99
N LEU A 187 -17.29 -3.13 4.98
CA LEU A 187 -17.98 -4.17 5.77
C LEU A 187 -19.14 -3.60 6.59
N LYS A 188 -19.01 -2.38 7.13
CA LYS A 188 -20.11 -1.71 7.81
C LYS A 188 -21.26 -1.38 6.84
N GLY A 189 -20.94 -0.96 5.62
CA GLY A 189 -21.93 -0.74 4.55
C GLY A 189 -22.65 -2.02 4.12
N ILE A 190 -21.93 -3.14 3.98
CA ILE A 190 -22.52 -4.46 3.66
C ILE A 190 -23.44 -4.95 4.78
N LYS A 191 -23.06 -4.74 6.06
CA LYS A 191 -23.92 -5.11 7.20
C LYS A 191 -25.23 -4.31 7.23
N PHE A 192 -25.17 -3.03 6.86
CA PHE A 192 -26.36 -2.18 6.77
C PHE A 192 -27.31 -2.65 5.66
N THR A 193 -26.78 -3.03 4.49
CA THR A 193 -27.59 -3.60 3.39
C THR A 193 -28.15 -4.99 3.72
N GLY A 194 -27.48 -5.76 4.58
CA GLY A 194 -27.96 -7.06 5.03
C GLY A 194 -29.01 -7.01 6.16
N SER A 195 -29.10 -5.92 6.93
CA SER A 195 -30.11 -5.77 7.99
C SER A 195 -31.47 -5.28 7.47
N ASP A 196 -31.55 -4.72 6.26
CA ASP A 196 -32.82 -4.32 5.65
C ASP A 196 -33.62 -5.50 5.06
N THR A 197 -33.08 -6.72 5.05
CA THR A 197 -33.77 -7.91 4.51
C THR A 197 -34.35 -8.84 5.58
N THR A 198 -34.27 -8.46 6.87
CA THR A 198 -34.84 -9.24 8.00
C THR A 198 -35.82 -8.39 8.81
N GLY A 199 -36.73 -7.73 8.11
CA GLY A 199 -37.73 -6.83 8.69
C GLY A 199 -38.98 -6.74 7.81
N LYS A 200 -39.52 -7.88 7.38
CA LYS A 200 -40.92 -8.05 7.00
C LYS A 200 -41.31 -9.51 7.16
#